data_AF-A0A0Q6WTL7-F1
#
_entry.id   AF-A0A0Q6WTL7-F1
#
_cell.length_a   1.000
_cell.length_b   1.000
_cell.length_c   1.000
_cell.angle_alpha   90.00
_cell.angle_beta   90.00
_cell.angle_gamma   90.00
#
_symmetry.space_group_name_H-M   'P 1'
#
loop_
_entity.id
_entity.type
_entity.pdbx_description
1 polymer ?
#
loop_
_entity_poly.entity_id
_entity_poly.type
_entity_poly.pdbx_seq_one_letter_code
_entity_poly.pdbx_strand_id
1 'polypeptide(L)'
;MRIPVAAPDETLARMAQVVNVSADQLRQVGRSIAAELLDELAAPPTAASTPGAPDSNAQIEAITALLATLSPEVRQEVLRRISQPPANETGQTESQDNSRRRKAS
;
A
#
# COMPACT_ATOMS: atom_id res chain seq x y z
N MET A 1 -15.17 -20.84 40.42
CA MET A 1 -13.96 -21.11 39.60
C MET A 1 -13.97 -20.16 38.40
N ARG A 2 -12.84 -19.52 38.07
CA ARG A 2 -12.70 -18.72 36.84
C ARG A 2 -11.91 -19.56 35.84
N ILE A 3 -12.49 -19.81 34.68
CA ILE A 3 -11.80 -20.47 33.58
C ILE A 3 -11.09 -19.37 32.78
N PRO A 4 -9.76 -19.40 32.65
CA PRO A 4 -9.06 -18.44 31.81
C PRO A 4 -9.46 -18.70 30.35
N VAL A 5 -10.21 -17.76 29.76
CA VAL A 5 -10.55 -17.79 28.35
C VAL A 5 -9.41 -17.16 27.58
N ALA A 6 -8.63 -17.98 26.89
CA ALA A 6 -7.63 -17.51 25.94
C ALA A 6 -8.29 -17.31 24.58
N ALA A 7 -8.11 -16.12 23.99
CA ALA A 7 -8.42 -15.95 22.58
C ALA A 7 -7.50 -16.83 21.72
N PRO A 8 -7.99 -17.35 20.58
CA PRO A 8 -7.16 -17.99 19.57
C PRO A 8 -6.04 -17.04 19.09
N ASP A 9 -4.86 -17.57 18.83
CA ASP A 9 -3.68 -16.76 18.50
C ASP A 9 -3.84 -15.97 17.19
N GLU A 10 -4.59 -16.49 16.23
CA GLU A 10 -4.95 -15.77 14.99
C GLU A 10 -5.81 -14.53 15.26
N THR A 11 -6.80 -14.66 16.14
CA THR A 11 -7.63 -13.52 16.55
C THR A 11 -6.80 -12.49 17.29
N LEU A 12 -5.89 -12.95 18.16
CA LEU A 12 -4.96 -12.08 18.88
C LEU A 12 -4.04 -11.31 17.91
N ALA A 13 -3.48 -11.98 16.90
CA ALA A 13 -2.60 -11.36 15.91
C ALA A 13 -3.34 -10.28 15.09
N ARG A 14 -4.55 -10.56 14.59
CA ARG A 14 -5.36 -9.56 13.86
C ARG A 14 -5.72 -8.37 14.74
N MET A 15 -6.11 -8.61 16.00
CA MET A 15 -6.42 -7.52 16.92
C MET A 15 -5.17 -6.70 17.24
N ALA A 16 -4.01 -7.34 17.43
CA ALA A 16 -2.74 -6.66 17.65
C ALA A 16 -2.38 -5.75 16.47
N GLN A 17 -2.61 -6.19 15.22
CA GLN A 17 -2.46 -5.34 14.03
C GLN A 17 -3.37 -4.10 14.09
N VAL A 18 -4.65 -4.28 14.46
CA VAL A 18 -5.62 -3.19 14.56
C VAL A 18 -5.27 -2.19 15.66
N VAL A 19 -4.80 -2.67 16.82
CA VAL A 19 -4.43 -1.82 17.97
C VAL A 19 -2.96 -1.39 17.96
N ASN A 20 -2.25 -1.67 16.86
CA ASN A 20 -0.84 -1.32 16.63
C ASN A 20 0.12 -1.84 17.72
N VAL A 21 -0.15 -3.03 18.25
CA VAL A 21 0.74 -3.79 19.14
C VAL A 21 1.76 -4.55 18.30
N SER A 22 3.02 -4.57 18.73
CA SER A 22 4.10 -5.22 17.98
C SER A 22 4.26 -6.71 18.29
N ALA A 23 4.88 -7.46 17.38
CA ALA A 23 5.22 -8.86 17.58
C ALA A 23 6.10 -9.07 18.83
N ASP A 24 7.04 -8.15 19.12
CA ASP A 24 7.85 -8.20 20.33
C ASP A 24 7.04 -8.06 21.62
N GLN A 25 6.01 -7.22 21.62
CA GLN A 25 5.12 -7.09 22.77
C GLN A 25 4.31 -8.38 22.99
N LEU A 26 3.91 -9.07 21.92
CA LEU A 26 3.26 -10.39 22.00
C LEU A 26 4.23 -11.47 22.51
N ARG A 27 5.49 -11.47 22.05
CA ARG A 27 6.53 -12.38 22.57
C ARG A 27 6.77 -12.19 24.07
N GLN A 28 6.81 -10.95 24.54
CA GLN A 28 7.07 -10.61 25.94
C GLN A 28 6.00 -11.15 26.91
N VAL A 29 4.76 -11.32 26.44
CA VAL A 29 3.65 -11.89 27.22
C VAL A 29 3.45 -13.39 26.98
N GLY A 30 4.40 -14.05 26.31
CA GLY A 30 4.36 -15.50 26.04
C GLY A 30 3.45 -15.90 24.88
N ARG A 31 3.08 -14.96 23.99
CA ARG A 31 2.22 -15.19 22.82
C ARG A 31 3.03 -15.25 21.53
N SER A 32 4.02 -16.14 21.49
CA SER A 32 4.96 -16.27 20.36
C SER A 32 4.29 -16.66 19.05
N ILE A 33 3.28 -17.56 19.07
CA ILE A 33 2.55 -17.96 17.87
C ILE A 33 1.78 -16.78 17.26
N ALA A 34 1.14 -15.96 18.10
CA ALA A 34 0.46 -14.75 17.63
C ALA A 34 1.46 -13.69 17.12
N ALA A 35 2.67 -13.64 17.68
CA ALA A 35 3.74 -12.77 17.20
C ALA A 35 4.23 -13.18 15.81
N GLU A 36 4.43 -14.48 15.56
CA GLU A 36 4.78 -15.02 14.25
C GLU A 36 3.70 -14.71 13.20
N LEU A 37 2.44 -14.94 13.54
CA LEU A 37 1.30 -14.61 12.66
C LEU A 37 1.20 -13.11 12.37
N LEU A 38 1.54 -12.25 13.35
CA LEU A 38 1.56 -10.81 13.12
C LEU A 38 2.70 -10.39 12.20
N ASP A 39 3.89 -10.99 12.33
CA ASP A 39 5.01 -10.77 11.42
C ASP A 39 4.66 -11.21 9.98
N GLU A 40 3.94 -12.32 9.81
CA GLU A 40 3.41 -12.76 8.50
C GLU A 40 2.38 -11.77 7.92
N LEU A 41 1.50 -11.20 8.75
CA LEU A 41 0.52 -10.20 8.33
C LEU A 41 1.16 -8.83 8.01
N ALA A 42 2.28 -8.50 8.65
CA ALA A 42 3.01 -7.25 8.48
C ALA A 42 4.02 -7.32 7.33
N ALA A 43 4.34 -8.51 6.84
CA ALA A 43 5.13 -8.67 5.64
C ALA A 43 4.48 -7.87 4.50
N PRO A 44 5.25 -7.04 3.76
CA PRO A 44 4.73 -6.45 2.53
C PRO A 44 4.19 -7.61 1.69
N PRO A 45 3.06 -7.45 0.98
CA PRO A 45 2.51 -8.52 0.17
C PRO A 45 3.61 -8.94 -0.79
N THR A 46 4.28 -10.04 -0.44
CA THR A 46 5.11 -10.77 -1.38
C THR A 46 4.14 -11.04 -2.50
N ALA A 47 4.53 -10.67 -3.72
CA ALA A 47 3.78 -10.99 -4.92
C ALA A 47 3.74 -12.53 -5.02
N ALA A 48 2.90 -13.15 -4.21
CA ALA A 48 2.39 -14.48 -4.43
C ALA A 48 1.85 -14.40 -5.84
N SER A 49 2.42 -15.20 -6.73
CA SER A 49 1.91 -15.38 -8.08
C SER A 49 0.43 -15.70 -7.96
N THR A 50 -0.42 -14.68 -8.11
CA THR A 50 -1.86 -14.81 -8.10
C THR A 50 -2.19 -15.74 -9.27
N PRO A 51 -2.74 -16.95 -9.05
CA PRO A 51 -3.29 -17.74 -10.14
C PRO A 51 -4.51 -16.97 -10.65
N GLY A 52 -4.33 -16.18 -11.71
CA GLY A 52 -5.31 -15.21 -12.18
C GLY A 52 -4.81 -13.77 -12.35
N ALA A 53 -3.52 -13.49 -12.15
CA ALA A 53 -2.94 -12.31 -12.78
C ALA A 53 -3.16 -12.45 -14.30
N PRO A 54 -3.89 -11.54 -14.96
CA PRO A 54 -4.09 -11.65 -16.40
C PRO A 54 -2.71 -11.71 -17.03
N ASP A 55 -2.47 -12.71 -17.88
CA ASP A 55 -1.27 -12.77 -18.68
C ASP A 55 -1.04 -11.36 -19.25
N SER A 56 0.17 -10.80 -19.10
CA SER A 56 0.44 -9.44 -19.56
C SER A 56 -0.02 -9.22 -21.01
N ASN A 57 -0.04 -10.30 -21.80
CA ASN A 57 -0.60 -10.35 -23.14
C ASN A 57 -2.13 -10.13 -23.20
N ALA A 58 -2.92 -10.80 -22.35
CA ALA A 58 -4.37 -10.61 -22.26
C ALA A 58 -4.74 -9.18 -21.84
N GLN A 59 -3.95 -8.59 -20.94
CA GLN A 59 -4.13 -7.19 -20.54
C GLN A 59 -3.85 -6.22 -21.70
N ILE A 60 -2.78 -6.47 -22.48
CA ILE A 60 -2.45 -5.68 -23.68
C ILE A 60 -3.56 -5.79 -24.72
N GLU A 61 -4.10 -6.98 -24.96
CA GLU A 61 -5.21 -7.19 -25.88
C GLU A 61 -6.48 -6.44 -25.46
N ALA A 62 -6.83 -6.50 -24.17
CA ALA A 62 -8.00 -5.77 -23.64
C ALA A 62 -7.86 -4.25 -23.80
N ILE A 63 -6.67 -3.70 -23.51
CA ILE A 63 -6.39 -2.27 -23.71
C ILE A 63 -6.46 -1.89 -25.19
N THR A 64 -5.94 -2.76 -26.07
CA THR A 64 -5.98 -2.55 -27.53
C THR A 64 -7.41 -2.54 -28.06
N ALA A 65 -8.24 -3.49 -27.61
CA ALA A 65 -9.66 -3.55 -27.96
C ALA A 65 -10.40 -2.29 -27.49
N LEU A 66 -10.13 -1.81 -26.27
CA LEU A 66 -10.73 -0.59 -25.74
C LEU A 66 -10.35 0.65 -26.56
N LEU A 67 -9.05 0.81 -26.89
CA LEU A 67 -8.57 1.92 -27.73
C LEU A 67 -9.16 1.89 -29.16
N ALA A 68 -9.52 0.70 -29.66
CA ALA A 68 -10.17 0.55 -30.97
C ALA A 68 -11.61 1.09 -30.99
N THR A 69 -12.31 1.13 -29.85
CA THR A 69 -13.67 1.69 -29.76
C THR A 69 -13.73 3.22 -29.79
N LEU A 70 -12.58 3.88 -29.56
CA LEU A 70 -12.49 5.34 -29.52
C LEU A 70 -12.25 5.93 -30.92
N SER A 71 -12.73 7.16 -31.14
CA SER A 71 -12.41 7.93 -32.34
C SER A 71 -10.90 8.22 -32.41
N PRO A 72 -10.33 8.40 -33.62
CA PRO A 72 -8.90 8.57 -33.78
C PRO A 72 -8.34 9.79 -33.02
N GLU A 73 -9.13 10.85 -32.87
CA GLU A 73 -8.76 12.05 -32.10
C GLU A 73 -8.64 11.75 -30.61
N VAL A 74 -9.62 11.02 -30.05
CA VAL A 74 -9.63 10.65 -28.63
C VAL A 74 -8.51 9.65 -28.31
N ARG A 75 -8.23 8.74 -29.23
CA ARG A 75 -7.11 7.80 -29.10
C ARG A 75 -5.77 8.53 -29.00
N GLN A 76 -5.53 9.55 -29.83
CA GLN A 76 -4.31 10.35 -29.78
C GLN A 76 -4.17 11.12 -28.46
N GLU A 77 -5.25 11.67 -27.93
CA GLU A 77 -5.22 12.38 -26.64
C GLU A 77 -4.91 11.43 -25.48
N VAL A 78 -5.45 10.21 -25.49
CA VAL A 78 -5.13 9.18 -24.49
C VAL A 78 -3.66 8.80 -24.56
N LEU A 79 -3.13 8.55 -25.77
CA LEU A 79 -1.71 8.24 -25.96
C LEU A 79 -0.81 9.40 -25.52
N ARG A 80 -1.19 10.64 -25.83
CA ARG A 80 -0.48 11.85 -25.40
C ARG A 80 -0.39 11.94 -23.88
N ARG A 81 -1.47 11.64 -23.16
CA ARG A 81 -1.50 11.64 -21.68
C ARG A 81 -0.65 10.52 -21.09
N ILE A 82 -0.66 9.33 -21.68
CA ILE A 82 0.15 8.19 -21.21
C ILE A 82 1.65 8.48 -21.42
N SER A 83 2.02 9.11 -22.54
CA SER A 83 3.41 9.48 -22.82
C SER A 83 3.91 10.67 -21.99
N GLN A 84 3.01 11.40 -21.31
CA GLN A 84 3.38 12.53 -20.47
C GLN A 84 3.52 12.05 -19.01
N PRO A 85 4.74 11.94 -18.45
CA PRO A 85 4.91 11.69 -17.02
C PRO A 85 4.25 12.82 -16.21
N PRO A 86 3.71 12.56 -15.00
CA PRO A 86 3.02 13.57 -14.22
C PRO A 86 3.99 14.72 -13.90
N ALA A 87 3.74 15.87 -14.52
CA ALA A 87 4.42 17.10 -14.15
C ALA A 87 3.79 17.63 -12.85
N ASN A 88 4.52 17.49 -11.74
CA ASN A 88 4.39 18.24 -10.48
C ASN A 88 3.11 18.07 -9.65
N GLU A 89 3.22 17.28 -8.57
CA GLU A 89 2.55 17.57 -7.29
C GLU A 89 3.52 17.68 -6.10
N THR A 90 4.82 17.92 -6.31
CA THR A 90 5.81 17.99 -5.20
C THR A 90 6.65 19.29 -5.13
N GLY A 91 6.20 20.37 -5.78
CA GLY A 91 7.02 21.58 -5.96
C GLY A 91 6.55 22.86 -5.26
N GLN A 92 5.50 22.84 -4.42
CA GLN A 92 4.98 24.07 -3.79
C GLN A 92 4.55 23.84 -2.33
N THR A 93 5.51 23.57 -1.46
CA THR A 93 5.45 24.03 -0.06
C THR A 93 6.68 24.89 0.17
N GLU A 94 6.52 26.14 -0.24
CA GLU A 94 6.98 27.34 0.46
C GLU A 94 8.31 27.25 1.21
N SER A 95 9.38 27.53 0.46
CA SER A 95 10.60 28.18 0.94
C SER A 95 10.37 29.60 1.51
N GLN A 96 9.23 29.89 2.14
CA GLN A 96 8.87 31.23 2.61
C GLN A 96 9.27 31.50 4.08
N ASP A 97 9.67 30.47 4.84
CA ASP A 97 9.89 30.62 6.29
C ASP A 97 11.31 31.09 6.67
N ASN A 98 12.35 30.79 5.88
CA ASN A 98 13.73 31.01 6.37
C ASN A 98 14.29 32.43 6.13
N SER A 99 13.53 33.33 5.49
CA SER A 99 13.97 34.72 5.26
C SER A 99 13.71 35.65 6.44
N ARG A 100 12.99 35.22 7.49
CA ARG A 100 12.65 36.07 8.65
C ARG A 100 13.64 36.01 9.82
N ARG A 101 14.60 35.07 9.83
CA ARG A 101 15.50 34.86 10.98
C ARG A 101 16.80 35.68 10.98
N ARG A 102 17.13 36.41 9.89
CA ARG A 102 18.36 37.22 9.80
C ARG A 102 18.18 38.72 10.07
N LYS A 103 16.99 39.17 10.50
CA LYS A 103 16.75 40.56 10.89
C LYS A 103 15.95 40.66 12.19
N ALA A 104 16.50 40.15 13.28
CA ALA A 104 16.17 40.63 14.61
C ALA A 104 17.30 40.25 15.58
N SER A 105 18.06 41.27 15.96
CA SER A 105 18.84 41.45 17.20
C SER A 105 19.94 40.45 17.56
#